data_AF-A0A961Q006-F1
#
_entry.id   AF-A0A961Q006-F1
#
_cell.length_a   1.000
_cell.length_b   1.000
_cell.length_c   1.000
_cell.angle_alpha   90.00
_cell.angle_beta   90.00
_cell.angle_gamma   90.00
#
_symmetry.space_group_name_H-M   'P 1'
#
loop_
_entity.id
_entity.type
_entity.pdbx_description
1 polymer ?
#
loop_
_entity_poly.entity_id
_entity_poly.type
_entity_poly.pdbx_seq_one_letter_code
_entity_poly.pdbx_strand_id
1 'polypeptide(L)'
;SITGTVDDDKPGDEMREKVGTYGDAGFTNYTDEDGDGYPDRMDVSKRLMMYLGNFPDHYETFRPKLDGQFVPAVADADGNYVANEAYKDVPGAVLRTGNIPVSMNAGTHSVDDEVLQASGPGAENFHGYMENSDVYRVIAEALALAPATN
;
A
#
# COMPACT_ATOMS: atom_id res chain seq x y z
N SER A 1 3.66 4.82 2.25
CA SER A 1 2.87 6.06 2.20
C SER A 1 2.09 6.16 0.91
N ILE A 2 0.86 6.66 0.98
CA ILE A 2 -0.01 6.97 -0.17
C ILE A 2 0.22 8.44 -0.52
N THR A 3 0.61 8.76 -1.75
CA THR A 3 1.05 10.13 -2.11
C THR A 3 0.31 10.75 -3.30
N GLY A 4 -0.60 10.02 -3.94
CA GLY A 4 -1.35 10.50 -5.10
C GLY A 4 -2.00 9.35 -5.86
N THR A 5 -2.06 9.47 -7.19
CA THR A 5 -2.62 8.44 -8.08
C THR A 5 -1.70 8.17 -9.27
N VAL A 6 -1.81 6.99 -9.86
CA VAL A 6 -1.28 6.67 -11.19
C VAL A 6 -2.45 6.50 -12.15
N ASP A 7 -2.39 7.15 -13.30
CA ASP A 7 -3.46 7.16 -14.31
C ASP A 7 -2.93 6.66 -15.66
N ASP A 8 -3.24 5.41 -16.00
CA ASP A 8 -2.79 4.76 -17.23
C ASP A 8 -3.21 5.51 -18.51
N ASP A 9 -4.29 6.29 -18.44
CA ASP A 9 -4.89 6.99 -19.58
C ASP A 9 -4.23 8.35 -19.84
N LYS A 10 -3.34 8.83 -18.94
CA LYS A 10 -2.53 10.02 -19.18
C LYS A 10 -1.57 9.82 -20.36
N PRO A 11 -1.33 10.88 -21.17
CA PRO A 11 -0.40 10.82 -22.29
C PRO A 11 1.04 10.59 -21.80
N GLY A 12 1.86 9.98 -22.67
CA GLY A 12 3.26 9.69 -22.38
C GLY A 12 3.53 8.19 -22.27
N ASP A 13 4.70 7.79 -22.74
CA ASP A 13 5.14 6.39 -22.75
C ASP A 13 5.80 5.99 -21.43
N GLU A 14 6.39 6.95 -20.72
CA GLU A 14 6.99 6.72 -19.40
C GLU A 14 5.94 6.79 -18.28
N MET A 15 5.93 5.81 -17.38
CA MET A 15 4.98 5.78 -16.27
C MET A 15 5.07 6.98 -15.33
N ARG A 16 6.21 7.67 -15.29
CA ARG A 16 6.35 8.88 -14.48
C ARG A 16 5.44 10.02 -14.92
N GLU A 17 5.13 10.12 -16.22
CA GLU A 17 4.21 11.13 -16.77
C GLU A 17 2.75 10.82 -16.42
N LYS A 18 2.50 9.58 -15.96
CA LYS A 18 1.20 9.08 -15.53
C LYS A 18 0.95 9.25 -14.04
N VAL A 19 1.96 9.68 -13.27
CA VAL A 19 1.83 9.98 -11.84
C VAL A 19 1.17 11.34 -11.66
N GLY A 20 0.03 11.36 -10.99
CA GLY A 20 -0.67 12.59 -10.65
C GLY A 20 -0.07 13.28 -9.42
N THR A 21 0.11 14.59 -9.52
CA THR A 21 0.72 15.42 -8.47
C THR A 21 -0.28 16.43 -7.90
N TYR A 22 -0.35 16.55 -6.57
CA TYR A 22 -1.21 17.54 -5.90
C TYR A 22 -2.67 17.48 -6.40
N GLY A 23 -3.25 18.62 -6.81
CA GLY A 23 -4.61 18.68 -7.35
C GLY A 23 -4.79 17.85 -8.63
N ASP A 24 -3.72 17.65 -9.41
CA ASP A 24 -3.76 16.91 -10.68
C ASP A 24 -3.70 15.38 -10.49
N ALA A 25 -3.61 14.91 -9.24
CA ALA A 25 -3.90 13.51 -8.92
C ALA A 25 -5.39 13.21 -9.14
N GLY A 26 -6.28 14.07 -8.65
CA GLY A 26 -7.72 13.83 -8.66
C GLY A 26 -8.10 12.52 -7.94
N PHE A 27 -9.34 12.07 -8.18
CA PHE A 27 -9.86 10.85 -7.58
C PHE A 27 -9.54 9.60 -8.41
N THR A 28 -9.46 8.45 -7.75
CA THR A 28 -9.35 7.13 -8.38
C THR A 28 -10.66 6.72 -9.06
N ASN A 29 -10.62 5.65 -9.85
CA ASN A 29 -11.81 5.06 -10.48
C ASN A 29 -12.16 3.67 -9.93
N TYR A 30 -11.95 3.46 -8.63
CA TYR A 30 -12.47 2.29 -7.93
C TYR A 30 -14.01 2.30 -7.92
N THR A 31 -14.61 1.13 -8.10
CA THR A 31 -16.05 0.89 -7.98
C THR A 31 -16.29 -0.14 -6.90
N ASP A 32 -17.46 -0.05 -6.27
CA ASP A 32 -18.01 -1.02 -5.33
C ASP A 32 -19.44 -1.31 -5.84
N GLU A 33 -19.52 -2.15 -6.88
CA GLU A 33 -20.78 -2.45 -7.56
C GLU A 33 -21.66 -3.41 -6.74
N ASP A 34 -21.05 -4.25 -5.89
CA ASP A 34 -21.77 -5.20 -5.04
C ASP A 34 -22.17 -4.62 -3.67
N GLY A 35 -21.65 -3.45 -3.30
CA GLY A 35 -22.02 -2.69 -2.11
C GLY A 35 -21.46 -3.27 -0.83
N ASP A 36 -20.37 -4.03 -0.89
CA ASP A 36 -19.73 -4.64 0.27
C ASP A 36 -18.78 -3.69 1.04
N GLY A 37 -18.55 -2.50 0.49
CA GLY A 37 -17.70 -1.46 1.08
C GLY A 37 -16.25 -1.49 0.61
N TYR A 38 -15.88 -2.41 -0.29
CA TYR A 38 -14.54 -2.54 -0.85
C TYR A 38 -14.53 -2.36 -2.37
N PRO A 39 -13.40 -1.96 -2.97
CA PRO A 39 -13.30 -1.93 -4.42
C PRO A 39 -13.41 -3.33 -5.06
N ASP A 40 -14.25 -3.47 -6.09
CA ASP A 40 -14.40 -4.72 -6.86
C ASP A 40 -13.07 -5.18 -7.49
N ARG A 41 -12.18 -4.22 -7.76
CA ARG A 41 -10.86 -4.48 -8.36
C ARG A 41 -9.81 -3.52 -7.84
N MET A 42 -8.64 -4.07 -7.49
CA MET A 42 -7.47 -3.28 -7.06
C MET A 42 -6.68 -2.67 -8.23
N ASP A 43 -6.58 -3.38 -9.36
CA ASP A 43 -5.84 -2.96 -10.56
C ASP A 43 -6.76 -2.22 -11.57
N VAL A 44 -7.16 -0.99 -11.24
CA VAL A 44 -7.97 -0.09 -12.10
C VAL A 44 -7.09 0.91 -12.86
N SER A 45 -7.55 1.51 -13.96
CA SER A 45 -6.70 2.41 -14.77
C SER A 45 -6.19 3.63 -14.00
N LYS A 46 -6.98 4.13 -13.03
CA LYS A 46 -6.60 5.24 -12.16
C LYS A 46 -6.62 4.83 -10.68
N ARG A 47 -5.45 4.45 -10.19
CA ARG A 47 -5.26 3.79 -8.88
C ARG A 47 -4.49 4.67 -7.89
N LEU A 48 -4.52 4.33 -6.61
CA LEU A 48 -3.68 4.99 -5.61
C LEU A 48 -2.19 4.75 -5.90
N MET A 49 -1.37 5.79 -5.74
CA MET A 49 0.08 5.66 -5.78
C MET A 49 0.62 5.42 -4.37
N MET A 50 1.33 4.31 -4.22
CA MET A 50 1.92 3.87 -2.96
C MET A 50 3.43 3.79 -3.11
N TYR A 51 4.16 4.35 -2.14
CA TYR A 51 5.62 4.27 -2.08
C TYR A 51 6.08 3.76 -0.71
N LEU A 52 7.23 3.09 -0.72
CA LEU A 52 8.00 2.77 0.47
C LEU A 52 9.07 3.84 0.68
N GLY A 53 9.26 4.28 1.93
CA GLY A 53 10.33 5.23 2.27
C GLY A 53 11.71 4.58 2.21
N ASN A 54 11.82 3.38 2.76
CA ASN A 54 13.01 2.54 2.73
C ASN A 54 12.75 1.33 1.82
N PHE A 55 13.61 1.08 0.85
CA PHE A 55 13.43 0.01 -0.13
C PHE A 55 14.77 -0.52 -0.68
N PRO A 56 14.85 -1.81 -1.05
CA PRO A 56 16.01 -2.37 -1.76
C PRO A 56 16.01 -1.94 -3.23
N ASP A 57 17.06 -2.29 -3.97
CA ASP A 57 17.01 -2.25 -5.43
C ASP A 57 15.79 -3.02 -5.94
N HIS A 58 14.95 -2.39 -6.76
CA HIS A 58 13.77 -3.05 -7.33
C HIS A 58 13.33 -2.37 -8.62
N TYR A 59 12.53 -3.08 -9.42
CA TYR A 59 11.82 -2.49 -10.55
C TYR A 59 10.44 -2.01 -10.10
N GLU A 60 10.25 -0.69 -10.06
CA GLU A 60 8.93 -0.08 -9.84
C GLU A 60 8.11 -0.21 -11.12
N THR A 61 6.89 -0.70 -10.99
CA THR A 61 5.97 -0.99 -12.11
C THR A 61 4.69 -0.18 -12.06
N PHE A 62 4.52 0.62 -10.99
CA PHE A 62 3.38 1.50 -10.75
C PHE A 62 2.03 0.75 -10.68
N ARG A 63 2.08 -0.55 -10.39
CA ARG A 63 0.93 -1.47 -10.41
C ARG A 63 0.97 -2.45 -9.24
N PRO A 64 -0.20 -2.83 -8.69
CA PRO A 64 -0.29 -3.84 -7.65
C PRO A 64 0.22 -5.20 -8.15
N LYS A 65 0.65 -6.05 -7.21
CA LYS A 65 1.04 -7.44 -7.46
C LYS A 65 -0.03 -8.35 -6.90
N LEU A 66 -0.85 -8.92 -7.78
CA LEU A 66 -2.04 -9.68 -7.39
C LEU A 66 -1.83 -11.20 -7.45
N ASP A 67 -0.76 -11.65 -8.09
CA ASP A 67 -0.47 -13.09 -8.28
C ASP A 67 0.27 -13.74 -7.09
N GLY A 68 0.40 -13.04 -5.96
CA GLY A 68 1.01 -13.55 -4.75
C GLY A 68 1.90 -12.53 -4.04
N GLN A 69 2.77 -13.03 -3.15
CA GLN A 69 3.72 -12.20 -2.43
C GLN A 69 4.64 -11.48 -3.43
N PHE A 70 4.75 -10.15 -3.29
CA PHE A 70 5.72 -9.38 -4.06
C PHE A 70 7.15 -9.65 -3.56
N VAL A 71 8.04 -10.03 -4.48
CA VAL A 71 9.47 -10.31 -4.19
C VAL A 71 10.33 -9.29 -4.95
N PRO A 72 10.48 -8.05 -4.44
CA PRO A 72 11.12 -6.95 -5.18
C PRO A 72 12.61 -7.17 -5.48
N ALA A 73 13.30 -7.89 -4.59
CA ALA A 73 14.72 -8.16 -4.67
C ALA A 73 15.02 -9.64 -4.37
N VAL A 74 16.04 -10.19 -5.04
CA VAL A 74 16.49 -11.57 -4.90
C VAL A 74 17.99 -11.61 -4.60
N ALA A 75 18.44 -12.63 -3.87
CA ALA A 75 19.85 -12.77 -3.54
C ALA A 75 20.67 -13.16 -4.77
N ASP A 76 21.81 -12.51 -4.97
CA ASP A 76 22.83 -12.90 -5.92
C ASP A 76 23.74 -14.01 -5.36
N ALA A 77 24.77 -14.39 -6.12
CA ALA A 77 25.70 -15.44 -5.73
C ALA A 77 26.53 -15.11 -4.47
N ASP A 78 26.69 -13.82 -4.17
CA ASP A 78 27.45 -13.32 -3.02
C ASP A 78 26.54 -13.06 -1.80
N GLY A 79 25.22 -13.32 -1.93
CA GLY A 79 24.23 -13.13 -0.89
C GLY A 79 23.74 -11.68 -0.75
N ASN A 80 24.08 -10.79 -1.69
CA ASN A 80 23.54 -9.44 -1.76
C ASN A 80 22.20 -9.46 -2.50
N TYR A 81 21.24 -8.67 -2.04
CA TYR A 81 19.96 -8.52 -2.70
C TYR A 81 20.04 -7.49 -3.83
N VAL A 82 19.66 -7.93 -5.02
CA VAL A 82 19.56 -7.12 -6.25
C VAL A 82 18.13 -7.09 -6.75
N ALA A 83 17.78 -6.11 -7.57
CA ALA A 83 16.45 -6.01 -8.17
C ALA A 83 16.07 -7.30 -8.89
N ASN A 84 14.85 -7.79 -8.63
CA ASN A 84 14.36 -9.01 -9.26
C ASN A 84 14.05 -8.77 -10.74
N GLU A 85 14.88 -9.33 -11.63
CA GLU A 85 14.77 -9.20 -13.09
C GLU A 85 13.42 -9.70 -13.64
N ALA A 86 12.65 -10.49 -12.89
CA ALA A 86 11.30 -10.91 -13.28
C ALA A 86 10.35 -9.73 -13.58
N TYR A 87 10.66 -8.54 -13.06
CA TYR A 87 9.85 -7.33 -13.26
C TYR A 87 10.47 -6.33 -14.24
N LYS A 88 11.67 -6.59 -14.77
CA LYS A 88 12.41 -5.65 -15.62
C LYS A 88 11.69 -5.33 -16.93
N ASP A 89 11.12 -6.36 -17.55
CA ASP A 89 10.46 -6.25 -18.85
C ASP A 89 8.96 -5.93 -18.73
N VAL A 90 8.47 -5.65 -17.51
CA VAL A 90 7.11 -5.14 -17.34
C VAL A 90 7.03 -3.77 -18.02
N PRO A 91 6.04 -3.53 -18.91
CA PRO A 91 5.93 -2.26 -19.61
C PRO A 91 5.93 -1.07 -18.66
N GLY A 92 6.86 -0.13 -18.89
CA GLY A 92 6.99 1.08 -18.08
C GLY A 92 7.72 0.91 -16.75
N ALA A 93 8.30 -0.27 -16.48
CA ALA A 93 9.07 -0.50 -15.28
C ALA A 93 10.32 0.39 -15.21
N VAL A 94 10.65 0.86 -14.01
CA VAL A 94 11.81 1.72 -13.75
C VAL A 94 12.66 1.09 -12.65
N LEU A 95 13.94 0.89 -12.92
CA LEU A 95 14.90 0.50 -11.88
C LEU A 95 15.01 1.61 -10.83
N ARG A 96 14.75 1.26 -9.58
CA ARG A 96 14.91 2.10 -8.41
C ARG A 96 16.10 1.58 -7.61
N THR A 97 17.17 2.37 -7.55
CA THR A 97 18.29 2.08 -6.65
C THR A 97 17.84 2.28 -5.20
N GLY A 98 18.01 1.24 -4.40
CA GLY A 98 17.62 1.17 -3.00
C GLY A 98 18.40 2.12 -2.11
N ASN A 99 17.84 2.33 -0.92
CA ASN A 99 18.40 3.19 0.12
C ASN A 99 18.58 2.46 1.47
N ILE A 100 18.58 1.13 1.43
CA ILE A 100 18.87 0.24 2.57
C ILE A 100 20.08 -0.65 2.24
N PRO A 101 20.74 -1.26 3.25
CA PRO A 101 21.85 -2.18 2.99
C PRO A 101 21.46 -3.33 2.06
N VAL A 102 22.38 -3.75 1.19
CA VAL A 102 22.18 -4.86 0.24
C VAL A 102 21.94 -6.22 0.91
N SER A 103 22.12 -6.32 2.24
CA SER A 103 21.73 -7.51 3.01
C SER A 103 20.21 -7.59 3.29
N MET A 104 19.43 -6.58 2.88
CA MET A 104 17.99 -6.48 3.09
C MET A 104 17.24 -6.59 1.75
N ASN A 105 16.12 -7.31 1.73
CA ASN A 105 15.40 -7.66 0.50
C ASN A 105 13.99 -7.07 0.37
N ALA A 106 13.55 -6.32 1.36
CA ALA A 106 12.21 -5.79 1.43
C ALA A 106 12.24 -4.37 2.02
N GLY A 107 11.25 -3.57 1.66
CA GLY A 107 11.06 -2.28 2.30
C GLY A 107 10.59 -2.42 3.75
N THR A 108 10.73 -1.34 4.50
CA THR A 108 10.30 -1.30 5.91
C THR A 108 8.91 -0.68 6.05
N HIS A 109 8.25 -0.96 7.16
CA HIS A 109 7.05 -0.24 7.56
C HIS A 109 7.39 1.23 7.88
N SER A 110 6.42 2.13 7.75
CA SER A 110 6.52 3.49 8.28
C SER A 110 5.88 3.58 9.67
N VAL A 111 6.22 4.65 10.39
CA VAL A 111 5.62 4.99 11.69
C VAL A 111 4.43 5.94 11.52
N ASP A 112 3.94 6.09 10.30
CA ASP A 112 2.84 7.01 9.99
C ASP A 112 1.58 6.58 10.75
N ASP A 113 0.81 7.53 11.27
CA ASP A 113 -0.50 7.26 11.84
C ASP A 113 -1.44 6.77 10.74
N GLU A 114 -2.21 5.72 11.03
CA GLU A 114 -3.17 5.14 10.10
C GLU A 114 -4.58 5.71 10.30
N VAL A 115 -5.31 5.89 9.20
CA VAL A 115 -6.72 6.29 9.26
C VAL A 115 -7.58 5.08 9.59
N LEU A 116 -8.34 5.16 10.68
CA LEU A 116 -9.29 4.15 11.09
C LEU A 116 -10.72 4.62 10.83
N GLN A 117 -11.50 3.81 10.10
CA GLN A 117 -12.94 4.00 9.94
C GLN A 117 -13.68 2.89 10.69
N ALA A 118 -14.76 3.24 11.40
CA ALA A 118 -15.56 2.29 12.18
C ALA A 118 -17.05 2.52 11.92
N SER A 119 -17.84 1.44 11.97
CA SER A 119 -19.30 1.47 11.86
C SER A 119 -19.94 0.38 12.72
N GLY A 120 -21.23 0.53 13.05
CA GLY A 120 -21.97 -0.39 13.91
C GLY A 120 -21.89 -0.06 15.40
N PRO A 121 -22.33 -0.97 16.29
CA PRO A 121 -22.34 -0.75 17.74
C PRO A 121 -20.94 -0.48 18.31
N GLY A 122 -20.80 0.59 19.08
CA GLY A 122 -19.52 0.99 19.67
C GLY A 122 -18.62 1.81 18.74
N ALA A 123 -19.02 2.04 17.49
CA ALA A 123 -18.27 2.85 16.52
C ALA A 123 -18.03 4.29 17.01
N GLU A 124 -18.96 4.82 17.81
CA GLU A 124 -18.88 6.13 18.43
C GLU A 124 -17.69 6.30 19.39
N ASN A 125 -17.04 5.20 19.79
CA ASN A 125 -15.85 5.22 20.65
C ASN A 125 -14.53 5.26 19.88
N PHE A 126 -14.56 5.17 18.54
CA PHE A 126 -13.38 5.40 17.69
C PHE A 126 -13.34 6.85 17.25
N HIS A 127 -12.65 7.69 18.02
CA HIS A 127 -12.54 9.12 17.72
C HIS A 127 -11.22 9.72 18.21
N GLY A 128 -10.72 10.71 17.46
CA GLY A 128 -9.48 11.41 17.80
C GLY A 128 -8.23 10.58 17.54
N TYR A 129 -7.13 10.95 18.21
CA TYR A 129 -5.89 10.19 18.20
C TYR A 129 -5.98 9.07 19.23
N MET A 130 -5.67 7.84 18.82
CA MET A 130 -5.77 6.65 19.66
C MET A 130 -4.53 5.79 19.49
N GLU A 131 -4.03 5.26 20.60
CA GLU A 131 -3.04 4.19 20.55
C GLU A 131 -3.70 2.88 20.11
N ASN A 132 -2.95 2.00 19.45
CA ASN A 132 -3.50 0.72 18.95
C ASN A 132 -4.08 -0.15 20.09
N SER A 133 -3.52 -0.04 21.30
CA SER A 133 -4.08 -0.70 22.49
C SER A 133 -5.47 -0.21 22.88
N ASP A 134 -5.77 1.07 22.64
CA ASP A 134 -7.09 1.64 22.91
C ASP A 134 -8.10 1.17 21.86
N VAL A 135 -7.68 1.06 20.60
CA VAL A 135 -8.47 0.43 19.52
C VAL A 135 -8.87 -1.00 19.92
N TYR A 136 -7.92 -1.82 20.39
CA TYR A 136 -8.19 -3.17 20.88
C TYR A 136 -9.22 -3.17 22.02
N ARG A 137 -9.08 -2.23 22.98
CA ARG A 137 -10.00 -2.13 24.10
C ARG A 137 -11.42 -1.83 23.66
N VAL A 138 -11.62 -0.87 22.74
CA VAL A 138 -12.95 -0.56 22.20
C VAL A 138 -13.57 -1.77 21.53
N ILE A 139 -12.78 -2.53 20.75
CA ILE A 139 -13.25 -3.78 20.13
C ILE A 139 -13.67 -4.80 21.19
N ALA A 140 -12.85 -5.01 22.22
CA ALA A 140 -13.15 -5.96 23.29
C ALA A 140 -14.40 -5.60 24.10
N GLU A 141 -14.61 -4.30 24.35
CA GLU A 141 -15.81 -3.79 25.04
C GLU A 141 -17.06 -3.90 24.15
N ALA A 142 -16.98 -3.55 22.87
CA ALA A 142 -18.08 -3.68 21.92
C ALA A 142 -18.55 -5.14 21.74
N LEU A 143 -17.59 -6.08 21.83
CA LEU A 143 -17.85 -7.52 21.77
C LEU A 143 -18.18 -8.15 23.13
N ALA A 144 -18.23 -7.36 24.22
CA ALA A 144 -18.46 -7.81 25.59
C ALA A 144 -17.56 -9.00 26.01
N LEU A 145 -16.27 -8.97 25.62
CA LEU A 145 -15.33 -10.08 25.86
C LEU A 145 -14.84 -10.17 27.32
N ALA A 146 -15.19 -9.19 28.16
CA ALA A 146 -14.87 -9.24 29.59
C ALA A 146 -15.66 -10.38 30.27
N PRO A 147 -15.05 -11.11 31.23
CA PRO A 147 -15.77 -12.11 32.01
C PRO A 147 -16.99 -11.49 32.69
N ALA A 148 -18.13 -12.20 32.66
CA ALA A 148 -19.38 -11.73 33.29
C ALA A 148 -19.27 -11.56 34.82
N THR A 149 -18.22 -12.10 35.44
CA THR A 149 -17.96 -12.05 36.89
C THR A 149 -16.45 -12.02 37.17
N ASN A 150 -16.03 -11.15 38.09
CA ASN A 150 -14.74 -11.23 38.77
C ASN A 150 -14.74 -12.32 39.84
#